data_AF-D3DJX4-F1
#
_entry.id   AF-D3DJX4-F1
#
_cell.length_a   1.000
_cell.length_b   1.000
_cell.length_c   1.000
_cell.angle_alpha   90.00
_cell.angle_beta   90.00
_cell.angle_gamma   90.00
#
_symmetry.space_group_name_H-M   'P 1'
#
loop_
_entity.id
_entity.type
_entity.pdbx_description
1 polymer ?
#
loop_
_entity_poly.entity_id
_entity_poly.type
_entity_poly.pdbx_seq_one_letter_code
_entity_poly.pdbx_strand_id
1 'polypeptide(L)'
;MEGETIKNVNFPSFLFASLIAGYAMLLVDYVFSGWFGFFGLYHYPDSRIGLSNPFWTLKHEVQSIIFSLPYATHFLHVKFLKNRILKGMLYGIIFYVFTRIVGFVGMMGGAPWLVNFMVKPLEAHISSFILHMVWGFFLGYLYNPPLEGKREG
;
A
#
# COMPACT_ATOMS: atom_id res chain seq x y z
N MET A 1 -27.52 16.41 -6.17
CA MET A 1 -26.59 16.62 -5.05
C MET A 1 -25.19 16.47 -5.60
N GLU A 2 -24.59 17.58 -6.00
CA GLU A 2 -23.18 17.64 -6.35
C GLU A 2 -22.41 17.52 -5.04
N GLY A 3 -21.90 16.31 -4.75
CA GLY A 3 -21.04 16.11 -3.60
C GLY A 3 -19.82 17.00 -3.76
N GLU A 4 -19.51 17.79 -2.72
CA GLU A 4 -18.31 18.61 -2.65
C GLU A 4 -17.08 17.73 -2.86
N THR A 5 -16.62 17.68 -4.10
CA THR A 5 -15.31 17.20 -4.47
C THR A 5 -14.33 18.08 -3.72
N ILE A 6 -13.57 17.52 -2.77
CA ILE A 6 -12.26 18.08 -2.43
C ILE A 6 -11.56 18.24 -3.78
N LYS A 7 -11.40 19.47 -4.28
CA LYS A 7 -11.29 19.86 -5.71
C LYS A 7 -10.31 19.09 -6.61
N ASN A 8 -9.51 18.17 -6.07
CA ASN A 8 -8.44 17.45 -6.76
C ASN A 8 -8.47 15.91 -6.55
N VAL A 9 -9.46 15.32 -5.85
CA VAL A 9 -9.51 13.86 -5.62
C VAL A 9 -10.88 13.29 -5.96
N ASN A 10 -10.91 12.26 -6.82
CA ASN A 10 -12.10 11.45 -7.05
C ASN A 10 -12.26 10.47 -5.89
N PHE A 11 -12.94 10.91 -4.83
CA PHE A 11 -13.01 10.17 -3.56
C PHE A 11 -13.58 8.75 -3.70
N PRO A 12 -14.69 8.49 -4.42
CA PRO A 12 -15.18 7.12 -4.60
C PRO A 12 -14.17 6.19 -5.27
N SER A 13 -13.50 6.67 -6.33
CA SER A 13 -12.46 5.87 -7.01
C SER A 13 -11.23 5.67 -6.15
N PHE A 14 -10.82 6.69 -5.40
CA PHE A 14 -9.73 6.62 -4.44
C PHE A 14 -10.02 5.57 -3.36
N LEU A 15 -11.18 5.64 -2.71
CA LEU A 15 -11.57 4.72 -1.66
C LEU A 15 -11.60 3.28 -2.18
N PHE A 16 -12.22 3.06 -3.34
CA PHE A 16 -12.25 1.74 -3.98
C PHE A 16 -10.85 1.21 -4.29
N ALA A 17 -10.01 2.01 -4.96
CA ALA A 17 -8.65 1.60 -5.32
C ALA A 17 -7.80 1.26 -4.10
N SER A 18 -7.94 2.03 -3.02
CA SER A 18 -7.19 1.85 -1.78
C SER A 18 -7.57 0.56 -1.05
N LEU A 19 -8.87 0.25 -0.99
CA LEU A 19 -9.38 -0.98 -0.39
C LEU A 19 -8.95 -2.21 -1.18
N ILE A 20 -9.10 -2.18 -2.52
CA ILE A 20 -8.69 -3.32 -3.35
C ILE A 20 -7.18 -3.51 -3.31
N ALA A 21 -6.39 -2.42 -3.29
CA ALA A 21 -4.94 -2.52 -3.18
C ALA A 21 -4.49 -3.14 -1.84
N GLY A 22 -5.11 -2.76 -0.72
CA GLY A 22 -4.85 -3.33 0.60
C GLY A 22 -5.20 -4.82 0.64
N TYR A 23 -6.40 -5.16 0.17
CA TYR A 23 -6.86 -6.55 0.16
C TYR A 23 -6.02 -7.43 -0.77
N ALA A 24 -5.65 -6.94 -1.95
CA ALA A 24 -4.81 -7.67 -2.89
C ALA A 24 -3.43 -8.00 -2.30
N MET A 25 -2.87 -7.09 -1.50
CA MET A 25 -1.62 -7.34 -0.77
C MET A 25 -1.76 -8.54 0.18
N LEU A 26 -2.84 -8.57 0.98
CA LEU A 26 -3.10 -9.68 1.91
C LEU A 26 -3.40 -10.99 1.18
N LEU A 27 -4.15 -10.92 0.08
CA LEU A 27 -4.50 -12.09 -0.72
C LEU A 27 -3.26 -12.71 -1.38
N VAL A 28 -2.38 -11.89 -1.95
CA VAL A 28 -1.12 -12.38 -2.55
C VAL A 28 -0.23 -13.01 -1.48
N ASP A 29 -0.10 -12.39 -0.31
CA ASP A 29 0.68 -12.96 0.79
C ASP A 29 0.13 -14.33 1.24
N TYR A 30 -1.19 -14.48 1.26
CA TYR A 30 -1.86 -15.72 1.64
C TYR A 30 -1.73 -16.81 0.58
N VAL A 31 -2.11 -16.51 -0.67
CA VAL A 31 -2.16 -17.48 -1.78
C VAL A 31 -0.78 -18.02 -2.12
N PHE A 32 0.25 -17.18 -2.01
CA PHE A 32 1.63 -17.55 -2.36
C PHE A 32 2.51 -17.84 -1.16
N SER A 33 1.92 -18.08 0.01
CA SER A 33 2.66 -18.40 1.22
C SER A 33 3.59 -19.59 1.05
N GLY A 34 4.85 -19.42 1.42
CA GLY A 34 5.90 -20.43 1.27
C GLY A 34 6.41 -20.59 -0.16
N TRP A 35 5.91 -19.84 -1.14
CA TRP A 35 6.36 -19.95 -2.52
C TRP A 35 7.83 -19.57 -2.62
N PHE A 36 8.69 -20.56 -2.89
CA PHE A 36 10.16 -20.42 -2.87
C PHE A 36 10.71 -19.87 -1.55
N GLY A 37 10.01 -20.06 -0.42
CA GLY A 37 10.39 -19.51 0.88
C GLY A 37 9.99 -18.05 1.11
N PHE A 38 9.21 -17.44 0.21
CA PHE A 38 8.67 -16.08 0.33
C PHE A 38 7.19 -16.09 0.79
N PHE A 39 6.69 -14.89 1.10
CA PHE A 39 5.32 -14.61 1.53
C PHE A 39 4.94 -15.31 2.84
N GLY A 40 3.66 -15.29 3.20
CA GLY A 40 3.19 -15.75 4.51
C GLY A 40 3.66 -14.84 5.65
N LEU A 41 3.80 -13.53 5.40
CA LEU A 41 4.10 -12.54 6.44
C LEU A 41 2.97 -12.41 7.46
N TYR A 42 1.74 -12.64 7.01
CA TYR A 42 0.52 -12.45 7.78
C TYR A 42 -0.23 -13.77 7.98
N HIS A 43 0.50 -14.87 8.20
CA HIS A 43 -0.03 -16.23 8.10
C HIS A 43 -0.69 -16.82 9.35
N TYR A 44 -1.57 -17.79 9.08
CA TYR A 44 -2.16 -18.77 10.01
C TYR A 44 -1.09 -19.79 10.47
N PRO A 45 -1.10 -20.31 11.71
CA PRO A 45 -2.21 -20.32 12.67
C PRO A 45 -2.23 -19.15 13.63
N ASP A 46 -1.36 -18.14 13.48
CA ASP A 46 -1.42 -16.97 14.35
C ASP A 46 -2.65 -16.14 13.99
N SER A 47 -3.78 -16.50 14.58
CA SER A 47 -5.11 -15.91 14.37
C SER A 47 -5.20 -14.43 14.78
N ARG A 48 -4.06 -13.81 15.08
CA ARG A 48 -3.93 -12.42 15.52
C ARG A 48 -3.70 -11.46 14.37
N ILE A 49 -3.26 -11.92 13.19
CA ILE A 49 -3.01 -11.05 12.01
C ILE A 49 -3.56 -11.68 10.71
N GLY A 50 -3.52 -10.91 9.62
CA GLY A 50 -3.91 -11.36 8.29
C GLY A 50 -5.40 -11.64 8.12
N LEU A 51 -5.73 -12.37 7.06
CA LEU A 51 -7.11 -12.66 6.66
C LEU A 51 -7.91 -13.47 7.70
N SER A 52 -7.23 -14.17 8.61
CA SER A 52 -7.87 -14.87 9.73
C SER A 52 -8.34 -13.95 10.87
N ASN A 53 -7.90 -12.69 10.92
CA ASN A 53 -8.34 -11.71 11.91
C ASN A 53 -9.05 -10.52 11.23
N PRO A 54 -10.39 -10.46 11.26
CA PRO A 54 -11.15 -9.37 10.65
C PRO A 54 -10.82 -7.98 11.24
N PHE A 55 -10.56 -7.90 12.55
CA PHE A 55 -10.22 -6.62 13.19
C PHE A 55 -8.86 -6.10 12.75
N TRP A 56 -7.88 -7.01 12.61
CA TRP A 56 -6.57 -6.63 12.08
C TRP A 56 -6.65 -6.26 10.60
N THR A 57 -7.39 -7.04 9.81
CA THR A 57 -7.65 -6.76 8.39
C THR A 57 -8.27 -5.39 8.20
N LEU A 58 -9.29 -5.04 9.00
CA LEU A 58 -9.91 -3.71 8.94
C LEU A 58 -8.91 -2.59 9.25
N LYS A 59 -8.03 -2.76 10.25
CA LYS A 59 -6.97 -1.78 10.55
C LYS A 59 -5.98 -1.65 9.39
N HIS A 60 -5.63 -2.76 8.75
CA HIS A 60 -4.78 -2.77 7.57
C HIS A 60 -5.43 -2.04 6.39
N GLU A 61 -6.73 -2.24 6.16
CA GLU A 61 -7.47 -1.52 5.12
C GLU A 61 -7.54 -0.02 5.40
N VAL A 62 -7.77 0.38 6.65
CA VAL A 62 -7.73 1.80 7.06
C VAL A 62 -6.33 2.39 6.82
N GLN A 63 -5.27 1.64 7.12
CA GLN A 63 -3.90 2.04 6.80
C GLN A 63 -3.70 2.19 5.29
N SER A 64 -4.20 1.26 4.47
CA SER A 64 -4.13 1.33 3.01
C SER A 64 -4.80 2.60 2.47
N ILE A 65 -5.97 2.97 3.01
CA ILE A 65 -6.64 4.23 2.69
C ILE A 65 -5.78 5.43 3.08
N ILE A 66 -5.31 5.51 4.33
CA ILE A 66 -4.53 6.66 4.79
C ILE A 66 -3.24 6.82 3.99
N PHE A 67 -2.53 5.73 3.74
CA PHE A 67 -1.22 5.77 3.10
C PHE A 67 -1.28 5.86 1.57
N SER A 68 -2.44 5.72 0.94
CA SER A 68 -2.62 6.00 -0.48
C SER A 68 -2.98 7.47 -0.76
N LEU A 69 -3.31 8.27 0.26
CA LEU A 69 -3.63 9.69 0.08
C LEU A 69 -2.52 10.47 -0.65
N PRO A 70 -1.22 10.36 -0.30
CA PRO A 70 -0.17 11.08 -1.00
C PRO A 70 -0.04 10.67 -2.47
N TYR A 71 -0.39 9.42 -2.80
CA TYR A 71 -0.47 8.99 -4.19
C TYR A 71 -1.54 9.76 -4.96
N ALA A 72 -2.78 9.75 -4.44
CA ALA A 72 -3.93 10.34 -5.11
C ALA A 72 -3.88 11.88 -5.18
N THR A 73 -3.19 12.52 -4.24
CA THR A 73 -3.14 13.99 -4.11
C THR A 73 -1.90 14.64 -4.72
N HIS A 74 -0.73 13.98 -4.68
CA HIS A 74 0.54 14.59 -5.08
C HIS A 74 1.29 13.73 -6.10
N PHE A 75 1.56 12.47 -5.78
CA PHE A 75 2.45 11.63 -6.57
C PHE A 75 1.91 11.34 -7.97
N LEU A 76 0.59 11.22 -8.12
CA LEU A 76 -0.03 10.99 -9.42
C LEU A 76 0.26 12.12 -10.42
N HIS A 77 0.46 13.36 -9.96
CA HIS A 77 0.68 14.53 -10.82
C HIS A 77 2.16 14.70 -11.24
N VAL A 78 3.03 13.79 -10.82
CA VAL A 78 4.44 13.78 -11.24
C VAL A 78 4.53 13.62 -12.76
N LYS A 79 5.08 14.63 -13.45
CA LYS A 79 5.03 14.74 -14.91
C LYS A 79 5.99 13.83 -15.67
N PHE A 80 7.10 13.42 -15.05
CA PHE A 80 8.13 12.63 -15.74
C PHE A 80 7.69 11.18 -16.02
N LEU A 81 6.65 10.70 -15.34
CA LEU A 81 5.99 9.42 -15.63
C LEU A 81 4.62 9.68 -16.22
N LYS A 82 4.28 9.05 -17.34
CA LYS A 82 2.93 9.15 -17.93
C LYS A 82 2.03 7.98 -17.55
N ASN A 83 2.61 6.79 -17.38
CA ASN A 83 1.86 5.56 -17.08
C ASN A 83 1.47 5.51 -15.60
N ARG A 84 0.16 5.43 -15.30
CA ARG A 84 -0.38 5.39 -13.93
C ARG A 84 -0.01 4.11 -13.16
N ILE A 85 0.05 2.97 -13.84
CA ILE A 85 0.46 1.71 -13.21
C ILE A 85 1.90 1.81 -12.73
N LEU A 86 2.79 2.34 -13.60
CA LEU A 86 4.19 2.53 -13.26
C LEU A 86 4.37 3.55 -12.12
N LYS A 87 3.56 4.62 -12.10
CA LYS A 87 3.50 5.55 -10.95
C LYS A 87 3.09 4.82 -9.68
N GLY A 88 2.03 4.02 -9.73
CA GLY A 88 1.56 3.24 -8.59
C GLY A 88 2.63 2.31 -8.05
N MET A 89 3.27 1.52 -8.91
CA MET A 89 4.37 0.62 -8.53
C MET A 89 5.55 1.38 -7.92
N LEU A 90 5.99 2.48 -8.55
CA LEU A 90 7.06 3.32 -8.02
C LEU A 90 6.69 3.91 -6.66
N TYR A 91 5.44 4.32 -6.49
CA TYR A 91 4.93 4.79 -5.21
C TYR A 91 4.98 3.71 -4.14
N GLY A 92 4.59 2.47 -4.48
CA GLY A 92 4.74 1.30 -3.61
C GLY A 92 6.19 1.06 -3.19
N ILE A 93 7.15 1.18 -4.11
CA ILE A 93 8.59 1.07 -3.81
C ILE A 93 9.03 2.16 -2.84
N ILE A 94 8.68 3.42 -3.12
CA ILE A 94 9.02 4.56 -2.25
C ILE A 94 8.41 4.35 -0.86
N PHE A 95 7.17 3.91 -0.78
CA PHE A 95 6.48 3.66 0.48
C PHE A 95 7.14 2.51 1.26
N TYR A 96 7.52 1.41 0.59
CA TYR A 96 8.29 0.34 1.22
C TYR A 96 9.59 0.89 1.85
N VAL A 97 10.36 1.66 1.10
CA VAL A 97 11.60 2.28 1.60
C VAL A 97 11.30 3.20 2.79
N PHE A 98 10.25 3.99 2.72
CA PHE A 98 9.79 4.81 3.83
C PHE A 98 9.48 3.97 5.09
N THR A 99 8.77 2.84 4.96
CA THR A 99 8.54 1.94 6.11
C THR A 99 9.82 1.39 6.70
N ARG A 100 10.86 1.14 5.88
CA ARG A 100 12.17 0.69 6.37
C ARG A 100 12.88 1.79 7.15
N ILE A 101 12.84 3.03 6.68
CA ILE A 101 13.43 4.18 7.37
C ILE A 101 12.74 4.39 8.73
N VAL A 102 11.40 4.42 8.74
CA VAL A 102 10.62 4.55 9.99
C VAL A 102 10.94 3.39 10.95
N GLY A 103 11.01 2.16 10.43
CA GLY A 103 11.33 1.00 11.23
C GLY A 103 12.73 1.04 11.82
N PHE A 104 13.73 1.48 11.05
CA PHE A 104 15.10 1.65 11.52
C PHE A 104 15.19 2.69 12.64
N VAL A 105 14.55 3.86 12.47
CA VAL A 105 14.53 4.91 13.50
C VAL A 105 13.85 4.41 14.78
N GLY A 106 12.71 3.74 14.68
CA GLY A 106 12.03 3.22 15.86
C GLY A 106 12.73 2.03 16.52
N MET A 107 13.48 1.23 15.76
CA MET A 107 14.37 0.21 16.31
C MET A 107 15.48 0.84 17.16
N MET A 108 16.12 1.92 16.68
CA MET A 108 17.11 2.66 17.48
C MET A 108 16.49 3.25 18.76
N GLY A 109 15.21 3.63 18.72
CA GLY A 109 14.45 4.08 19.89
C GLY A 109 13.95 2.96 20.81
N GLY A 110 14.25 1.69 20.52
CA GLY A 110 13.88 0.55 21.36
C GLY A 110 12.41 0.14 21.28
N ALA A 111 11.64 0.58 20.28
CA ALA A 111 10.23 0.22 20.14
C ALA A 111 10.07 -1.28 19.80
N PRO A 112 9.48 -2.12 20.69
CA PRO A 112 9.56 -3.58 20.54
C PRO A 112 9.00 -4.13 19.23
N TRP A 113 7.89 -3.57 18.74
CA TRP A 113 7.29 -4.01 17.48
C TRP A 113 8.12 -3.62 16.25
N LEU A 114 8.86 -2.50 16.31
CA LEU A 114 9.75 -2.06 15.22
C LEU A 114 11.06 -2.81 15.22
N VAL A 115 11.58 -3.17 16.41
CA VAL A 115 12.68 -4.13 16.52
C VAL A 115 12.28 -5.44 15.82
N ASN A 116 11.16 -6.04 16.21
CA ASN A 116 10.65 -7.29 15.62
C ASN A 116 10.37 -7.20 14.12
N PHE A 117 10.07 -6.01 13.62
CA PHE A 117 9.84 -5.75 12.20
C PHE A 117 11.13 -5.62 11.39
N MET A 118 12.20 -5.10 11.99
CA MET A 118 13.49 -4.86 11.33
C MET A 118 14.45 -6.04 11.40
N VAL A 119 14.31 -6.93 12.39
CA VAL A 119 15.17 -8.12 12.56
C VAL A 119 14.64 -9.37 11.86
N LYS A 120 13.66 -9.22 10.96
CA LYS A 120 13.11 -10.34 10.19
C LYS A 120 14.15 -10.87 9.19
N PRO A 121 14.03 -12.14 8.78
CA PRO A 121 14.93 -12.71 7.77
C PRO A 121 14.75 -12.00 6.42
N LEU A 122 15.76 -12.09 5.55
CA LEU A 122 15.83 -11.34 4.28
C LEU A 122 14.62 -11.63 3.37
N GLU A 123 14.16 -12.88 3.36
CA GLU A 123 13.00 -13.36 2.62
C GLU A 123 11.74 -12.58 2.99
N ALA A 124 11.58 -12.23 4.27
CA ALA A 124 10.44 -11.45 4.72
C ALA A 124 10.49 -9.99 4.20
N HIS A 125 11.69 -9.42 4.10
CA HIS A 125 11.89 -8.09 3.52
C HIS A 125 11.63 -8.09 2.01
N ILE A 126 12.11 -9.11 1.29
CA ILE A 126 11.84 -9.28 -0.14
C ILE A 126 10.33 -9.46 -0.37
N SER A 127 9.67 -10.30 0.42
CA SER A 127 8.22 -10.50 0.36
C SER A 127 7.48 -9.19 0.60
N SER A 128 7.85 -8.46 1.66
CA SER A 128 7.27 -7.17 1.98
C SER A 128 7.45 -6.16 0.85
N PHE A 129 8.62 -6.12 0.21
CA PHE A 129 8.88 -5.28 -0.95
C PHE A 129 7.96 -5.62 -2.14
N ILE A 130 7.84 -6.90 -2.49
CA ILE A 130 6.98 -7.37 -3.59
C ILE A 130 5.52 -7.01 -3.30
N LEU A 131 5.06 -7.25 -2.07
CA LEU A 131 3.69 -6.93 -1.65
C LEU A 131 3.38 -5.42 -1.76
N HIS A 132 4.33 -4.55 -1.45
CA HIS A 132 4.16 -3.11 -1.66
C HIS A 132 4.11 -2.72 -3.15
N MET A 133 4.84 -3.42 -4.02
CA MET A 133 4.70 -3.24 -5.46
C MET A 133 3.31 -3.69 -5.96
N VAL A 134 2.77 -4.79 -5.43
CA VAL A 134 1.41 -5.25 -5.72
C VAL A 134 0.38 -4.21 -5.29
N TRP A 135 0.49 -3.72 -4.06
CA TRP A 135 -0.36 -2.63 -3.55
C TRP A 135 -0.30 -1.40 -4.46
N GLY A 136 0.92 -0.97 -4.82
CA GLY A 136 1.14 0.13 -5.73
C GLY A 136 0.56 -0.10 -7.13
N PHE A 137 0.71 -1.31 -7.68
CA PHE A 137 0.14 -1.70 -8.97
C PHE A 137 -1.38 -1.52 -8.98
N PHE A 138 -2.10 -2.10 -8.00
CA PHE A 138 -3.55 -2.00 -7.94
C PHE A 138 -4.01 -0.57 -7.70
N LEU A 139 -3.31 0.17 -6.84
CA LEU A 139 -3.60 1.59 -6.61
C LEU A 139 -3.50 2.40 -7.91
N GLY A 140 -2.43 2.21 -8.69
CA GLY A 140 -2.24 2.94 -9.95
C GLY A 140 -3.10 2.46 -11.11
N TYR A 141 -3.50 1.19 -11.11
CA TYR A 141 -4.39 0.61 -12.10
C TYR A 141 -5.84 1.05 -11.89
N LEU A 142 -6.34 1.00 -10.65
CA LEU A 142 -7.75 1.19 -10.31
C LEU A 142 -8.11 2.64 -10.02
N TYR A 143 -7.17 3.48 -9.55
CA TYR A 143 -7.49 4.87 -9.27
C TYR A 143 -7.71 5.65 -10.56
N ASN A 144 -8.92 6.19 -10.69
CA ASN A 144 -9.32 7.07 -11.77
C ASN A 144 -9.36 8.52 -11.25
N PRO A 145 -8.31 9.32 -11.49
CA PRO A 145 -8.27 10.71 -11.05
C PRO A 145 -9.39 11.53 -11.69
N PRO A 146 -9.79 12.65 -11.07
CA PRO A 146 -10.68 13.59 -11.74
C PRO A 146 -10.03 14.02 -13.06
N LEU A 147 -10.86 14.15 -14.11
CA LEU A 147 -10.40 14.73 -15.37
C LEU A 147 -9.82 16.09 -15.03
N GLU A 148 -8.54 16.32 -15.37
CA GLU A 148 -8.01 17.68 -15.36
C GLU A 148 -8.92 18.45 -16.31
N GLY A 149 -9.80 19.27 -15.73
CA GLY A 149 -10.67 20.14 -16.50
C GLY A 149 -9.78 20.85 -17.48
N LYS A 150 -10.04 20.63 -18.77
CA LYS A 150 -9.50 21.36 -19.92
C LYS A 150 -8.92 22.70 -19.47
N ARG A 151 -7.63 22.73 -19.16
CA ARG A 151 -6.83 23.93 -19.39
C ARG A 151 -6.55 23.91 -20.88
N GLU A 152 -7.62 24.03 -21.65
CA GLU A 152 -7.55 24.42 -23.04
C GLU A 152 -6.90 25.80 -23.03
N GLY A 153 -5.72 25.85 -23.65
CA GLY A 153 -5.10 27.10 -24.05
C GLY A 153 -5.82 27.74 -25.23
#